data_AF-A0A1H9FJH4-F1
#
_entry.id   AF-A0A1H9FJH4-F1
#
_cell.length_a   1.000
_cell.length_b   1.000
_cell.length_c   1.000
_cell.angle_alpha   90.00
_cell.angle_beta   90.00
_cell.angle_gamma   90.00
#
_symmetry.space_group_name_H-M   'P 1'
#
loop_
_entity.id
_entity.type
_entity.pdbx_description
1 polymer ?
#
loop_
_entity_poly.entity_id
_entity_poly.type
_entity_poly.pdbx_seq_one_letter_code
_entity_poly.pdbx_strand_id
1 'polypeptide(L)'
;MSFSHKKGYPIQFDLKSKAMQYMLESNASWTHNWDDHIDLEIQKSLNSHDINFCPSLWDDKYKYRGVNYIQKPKFVLGFNEPDKKSQSNMSIKDAIHAWTFLSKTIPEDVILVGPACSDDGHGHAWAREFYRKALDMKLRIDAIGLHLYRDDLYGYGKNFIPRISDEFQLPVVISEFAYINWNSRIQDWKCKNFLNKAINESLRFINWCEDDQAVQGYCIFADYNDHLPIRDDYKYAWKMISQGYLTELYKLYRQI
;
A
#
# COMPACT_ATOMS: atom_id res chain seq x y z
N MET A 1 22.47 -4.96 5.24
CA MET A 1 21.65 -3.84 4.73
C MET A 1 21.23 -3.02 5.94
N SER A 2 21.27 -1.69 5.83
CA SER A 2 20.75 -0.80 6.88
C SER A 2 19.23 -0.92 6.96
N PHE A 3 18.65 -0.77 8.15
CA PHE A 3 17.20 -0.76 8.35
C PHE A 3 16.53 0.30 7.47
N SER A 4 15.44 -0.06 6.78
CA SER A 4 14.67 0.88 5.93
C SER A 4 13.51 1.51 6.69
N HIS A 5 13.45 2.84 6.67
CA HIS A 5 12.31 3.60 7.18
C HIS A 5 11.16 3.72 6.17
N LYS A 6 11.33 3.23 4.92
CA LYS A 6 10.32 3.28 3.84
C LYS A 6 9.57 1.96 3.69
N LYS A 7 10.20 0.85 4.06
CA LYS A 7 9.68 -0.49 3.86
C LYS A 7 8.47 -0.79 4.77
N GLY A 8 7.36 -1.13 4.14
CA GLY A 8 6.13 -1.59 4.77
C GLY A 8 5.84 -3.07 4.49
N TYR A 9 5.04 -3.68 5.35
CA TYR A 9 4.57 -5.06 5.20
C TYR A 9 3.14 -5.18 5.73
N PRO A 10 2.15 -5.64 4.95
CA PRO A 10 0.75 -5.61 5.39
C PRO A 10 0.45 -6.79 6.32
N ILE A 11 -0.53 -6.60 7.21
CA ILE A 11 -1.07 -7.64 8.08
C ILE A 11 -2.54 -7.89 7.74
N GLN A 12 -2.92 -9.16 7.63
CA GLN A 12 -4.31 -9.57 7.59
C GLN A 12 -4.78 -10.05 8.97
N PHE A 13 -6.10 -9.93 9.19
CA PHE A 13 -6.80 -10.17 10.45
C PHE A 13 -6.79 -11.64 10.91
N ASP A 14 -5.65 -12.15 11.37
CA ASP A 14 -5.64 -13.20 12.39
C ASP A 14 -4.31 -13.21 13.16
N LEU A 15 -4.39 -12.74 14.41
CA LEU A 15 -3.32 -12.74 15.43
C LEU A 15 -2.73 -14.12 15.71
N LYS A 16 -3.41 -15.20 15.35
CA LYS A 16 -2.96 -16.58 15.59
C LYS A 16 -2.20 -17.18 14.40
N SER A 17 -2.04 -16.42 13.33
CA SER A 17 -1.49 -16.93 12.07
C SER A 17 0.02 -16.65 11.92
N LYS A 18 0.67 -17.45 11.07
CA LYS A 18 2.05 -17.21 10.61
C LYS A 18 2.26 -15.82 10.01
N ALA A 19 1.19 -15.12 9.62
CA ALA A 19 1.25 -13.77 9.06
C ALA A 19 1.88 -12.77 10.01
N MET A 20 1.49 -12.80 11.28
CA MET A 20 2.02 -11.90 12.30
C MET A 20 3.51 -12.14 12.51
N GLN A 21 3.93 -13.41 12.59
CA GLN A 21 5.34 -13.77 12.69
C GLN A 21 6.13 -13.23 11.49
N TYR A 22 5.62 -13.41 10.26
CA TYR A 22 6.32 -12.94 9.07
C TYR A 22 6.44 -11.42 9.00
N MET A 23 5.42 -10.69 9.45
CA MET A 23 5.51 -9.24 9.56
C MET A 23 6.56 -8.83 10.61
N LEU A 24 6.56 -9.42 11.80
CA LEU A 24 7.55 -9.09 12.85
C LEU A 24 8.99 -9.39 12.41
N GLU A 25 9.15 -10.40 11.56
CA GLU A 25 10.44 -10.81 11.02
C GLU A 25 10.81 -10.12 9.68
N SER A 26 9.98 -9.18 9.21
CA SER A 26 10.08 -8.58 7.86
C SER A 26 11.05 -7.41 7.75
N ASN A 27 11.64 -6.91 8.85
CA ASN A 27 12.40 -5.65 8.88
C ASN A 27 11.61 -4.43 8.33
N ALA A 28 10.28 -4.50 8.28
CA ALA A 28 9.46 -3.35 7.92
C ALA A 28 9.39 -2.36 9.08
N SER A 29 9.36 -1.07 8.76
CA SER A 29 9.19 0.01 9.75
C SER A 29 7.72 0.40 9.95
N TRP A 30 6.83 -0.04 9.06
CA TRP A 30 5.40 0.24 9.16
C TRP A 30 4.54 -0.86 8.55
N THR A 31 3.26 -0.86 8.93
CA THR A 31 2.26 -1.82 8.47
C THR A 31 0.88 -1.16 8.34
N HIS A 32 -0.01 -1.81 7.59
CA HIS A 32 -1.43 -1.46 7.50
C HIS A 32 -2.24 -2.74 7.25
N ASN A 33 -3.56 -2.66 7.43
CA ASN A 33 -4.49 -3.80 7.30
C ASN A 33 -5.79 -3.42 6.58
N TRP A 34 -5.78 -2.33 5.80
CA TRP A 34 -6.97 -1.78 5.16
C TRP A 34 -8.10 -1.34 6.10
N ASP A 35 -7.79 -1.14 7.38
CA ASP A 35 -8.76 -0.73 8.39
C ASP A 35 -8.21 0.41 9.24
N ASP A 36 -9.11 1.14 9.92
CA ASP A 36 -8.77 2.25 10.80
C ASP A 36 -8.25 1.78 12.15
N HIS A 37 -8.24 0.47 12.43
CA HIS A 37 -7.80 -0.07 13.71
C HIS A 37 -7.28 -1.51 13.62
N ILE A 38 -6.58 -1.88 14.69
CA ILE A 38 -6.13 -3.23 15.02
C ILE A 38 -6.29 -3.45 16.52
N ASP A 39 -6.44 -4.72 16.94
CA ASP A 39 -6.58 -5.07 18.35
C ASP A 39 -5.37 -4.60 19.17
N LEU A 40 -5.61 -4.27 20.43
CA LEU A 40 -4.60 -3.72 21.33
C LEU A 40 -3.36 -4.62 21.47
N GLU A 41 -3.55 -5.94 21.47
CA GLU A 41 -2.44 -6.90 21.57
C GLU A 41 -1.57 -6.91 20.29
N ILE A 42 -2.17 -6.69 19.10
CA ILE A 42 -1.40 -6.49 17.86
C ILE A 42 -0.54 -5.25 18.00
N GLN A 43 -1.15 -4.14 18.45
CA GLN A 43 -0.46 -2.86 18.59
C GLN A 43 0.72 -2.97 19.56
N LYS A 44 0.56 -3.66 20.69
CA LYS A 44 1.66 -3.89 21.64
C LYS A 44 2.80 -4.67 20.99
N SER A 45 2.47 -5.74 20.25
CA SER A 45 3.46 -6.55 19.57
C SER A 45 4.19 -5.78 18.47
N LEU A 46 3.49 -4.93 17.71
CA LEU A 46 4.10 -4.08 16.69
C LEU A 46 5.05 -3.06 17.32
N ASN A 47 4.58 -2.38 18.37
CA ASN A 47 5.34 -1.35 19.07
C ASN A 47 6.61 -1.92 19.74
N SER A 48 6.58 -3.15 20.25
CA SER A 48 7.77 -3.79 20.82
C SER A 48 8.84 -4.16 19.78
N HIS A 49 8.55 -4.03 18.49
CA HIS A 49 9.45 -4.29 17.37
C HIS A 49 9.72 -3.02 16.54
N ASP A 50 9.35 -1.83 17.06
CA ASP A 50 9.49 -0.55 16.37
C ASP A 50 8.76 -0.50 15.01
N ILE A 51 7.64 -1.22 14.88
CA ILE A 51 6.80 -1.24 13.68
C ILE A 51 5.59 -0.34 13.88
N ASN A 52 5.44 0.66 13.03
CA ASN A 52 4.37 1.63 13.12
C ASN A 52 3.09 1.18 12.38
N PHE A 53 1.96 1.11 13.08
CA PHE A 53 0.67 0.88 12.44
C PHE A 53 0.15 2.16 11.79
N CYS A 54 -0.15 2.09 10.49
CA CYS A 54 -0.72 3.15 9.69
C CYS A 54 -2.17 2.80 9.33
N PRO A 55 -3.18 3.45 9.94
CA PRO A 55 -4.58 3.15 9.66
C PRO A 55 -4.96 3.52 8.22
N SER A 56 -5.86 2.73 7.63
CA SER A 56 -6.46 2.99 6.33
C SER A 56 -7.92 3.39 6.50
N LEU A 57 -8.29 4.51 5.90
CA LEU A 57 -9.67 5.00 6.00
C LEU A 57 -10.58 4.34 4.97
N TRP A 58 -10.08 3.67 3.93
CA TRP A 58 -10.87 2.91 2.95
C TRP A 58 -11.95 3.71 2.21
N ASP A 59 -13.02 4.17 2.86
CA ASP A 59 -14.08 5.05 2.35
C ASP A 59 -14.46 6.18 3.36
N ASP A 60 -15.61 6.80 3.20
CA ASP A 60 -16.12 7.87 4.08
C ASP A 60 -16.75 7.37 5.40
N LYS A 61 -16.92 6.06 5.56
CA LYS A 61 -17.51 5.45 6.76
C LYS A 61 -16.49 5.25 7.87
N TYR A 62 -15.24 4.94 7.52
CA TYR A 62 -14.17 4.80 8.51
C TYR A 62 -13.84 6.16 9.14
N LYS A 63 -13.24 6.11 10.33
CA LYS A 63 -12.89 7.30 11.10
C LYS A 63 -11.49 7.17 11.64
N TYR A 64 -10.71 8.25 11.56
CA TYR A 64 -9.45 8.29 12.28
C TYR A 64 -9.70 8.28 13.80
N ARG A 65 -9.22 7.24 14.48
CA ARG A 65 -9.52 7.01 15.90
C ARG A 65 -8.40 7.45 16.84
N GLY A 66 -7.51 8.36 16.41
CA GLY A 66 -6.28 8.87 17.07
C GLY A 66 -5.93 8.40 18.50
N VAL A 67 -6.85 8.51 19.44
CA VAL A 67 -6.75 8.03 20.85
C VAL A 67 -6.58 6.52 21.02
N ASN A 68 -6.88 5.72 19.99
CA ASN A 68 -6.84 4.25 20.05
C ASN A 68 -5.50 3.65 19.59
N TYR A 69 -4.51 4.48 19.24
CA TYR A 69 -3.20 4.01 18.79
C TYR A 69 -2.15 4.15 19.91
N ILE A 70 -1.44 3.06 20.23
CA ILE A 70 -0.33 3.07 21.22
C ILE A 70 0.80 4.00 20.76
N GLN A 71 1.17 3.90 19.48
CA GLN A 71 2.13 4.77 18.83
C GLN A 71 1.38 5.68 17.86
N LYS A 72 1.78 6.95 17.78
CA LYS A 72 1.27 7.86 16.76
C LYS A 72 1.55 7.27 15.37
N PRO A 73 0.54 7.17 14.47
CA PRO A 73 0.77 6.71 13.11
C PRO A 73 1.71 7.65 12.33
N LYS A 74 2.58 7.09 11.51
CA LYS A 74 3.42 7.79 10.54
C LYS A 74 2.56 8.27 9.37
N PHE A 75 1.70 7.38 8.88
CA PHE A 75 0.77 7.63 7.79
C PHE A 75 -0.67 7.42 8.27
N VAL A 76 -1.59 8.23 7.74
CA VAL A 76 -3.01 7.86 7.63
C VAL A 76 -3.29 7.69 6.15
N LEU A 77 -3.61 6.46 5.75
CA LEU A 77 -3.90 6.11 4.36
C LEU A 77 -5.34 6.51 4.01
N GLY A 78 -5.50 7.22 2.90
CA GLY A 78 -6.78 7.70 2.40
C GLY A 78 -7.67 6.60 1.83
N PHE A 79 -8.54 6.98 0.88
CA PHE A 79 -9.54 6.06 0.33
C PHE A 79 -8.90 4.99 -0.56
N ASN A 80 -9.42 3.76 -0.46
CA ASN A 80 -8.94 2.57 -1.15
C ASN A 80 -9.69 2.37 -2.47
N GLU A 81 -9.01 2.59 -3.59
CA GLU A 81 -9.53 2.45 -4.96
C GLU A 81 -10.93 3.08 -5.15
N PRO A 82 -11.09 4.40 -4.86
CA PRO A 82 -12.39 5.07 -4.99
C PRO A 82 -12.94 5.07 -6.41
N ASP A 83 -12.09 4.86 -7.41
CA ASP A 83 -12.45 4.70 -8.81
C ASP A 83 -13.11 3.33 -9.13
N LYS A 84 -13.03 2.35 -8.23
CA LYS A 84 -13.54 0.98 -8.45
C LYS A 84 -14.86 0.73 -7.74
N LYS A 85 -15.85 0.25 -8.50
CA LYS A 85 -17.16 -0.20 -7.99
C LYS A 85 -17.08 -1.31 -6.95
N SER A 86 -16.06 -2.16 -7.03
CA SER A 86 -15.84 -3.29 -6.13
C SER A 86 -15.07 -2.92 -4.86
N GLN A 87 -14.71 -1.65 -4.68
CA GLN A 87 -13.89 -1.14 -3.59
C GLN A 87 -14.65 -0.02 -2.87
N SER A 88 -14.01 1.10 -2.52
CA SER A 88 -14.71 2.21 -1.84
C SER A 88 -15.75 2.92 -2.73
N ASN A 89 -15.63 2.84 -4.06
CA ASN A 89 -16.63 3.30 -5.04
C ASN A 89 -17.17 4.71 -4.75
N MET A 90 -16.29 5.70 -4.76
CA MET A 90 -16.62 7.07 -4.40
C MET A 90 -16.65 7.99 -5.63
N SER A 91 -17.69 8.82 -5.72
CA SER A 91 -17.66 9.94 -6.66
C SER A 91 -16.62 10.98 -6.20
N ILE A 92 -16.09 11.76 -7.14
CA ILE A 92 -15.17 12.88 -6.82
C ILE A 92 -15.82 13.85 -5.82
N LYS A 93 -17.12 14.10 -5.95
CA LYS A 93 -17.87 14.99 -5.04
C LYS A 93 -17.88 14.45 -3.61
N ASP A 94 -18.18 13.17 -3.44
CA ASP A 94 -18.29 12.54 -2.12
C ASP A 94 -16.90 12.42 -1.48
N ALA A 95 -15.88 12.06 -2.27
CA ALA A 95 -14.50 12.02 -1.81
C ALA A 95 -14.01 13.40 -1.33
N ILE A 96 -14.26 14.48 -2.08
CA ILE A 96 -13.88 15.84 -1.67
C ILE A 96 -14.65 16.30 -0.43
N HIS A 97 -15.93 15.95 -0.31
CA HIS A 97 -16.72 16.25 0.88
C HIS A 97 -16.10 15.59 2.11
N ALA A 98 -15.84 14.28 2.06
CA ALA A 98 -15.21 13.55 3.14
C ALA A 98 -13.79 14.08 3.45
N TRP A 99 -13.00 14.39 2.41
CA TRP A 99 -11.64 14.90 2.56
C TRP A 99 -11.56 16.27 3.25
N THR A 100 -12.60 17.10 3.10
CA THR A 100 -12.69 18.39 3.80
C THR A 100 -12.66 18.22 5.31
N PHE A 101 -13.19 17.11 5.83
CA PHE A 101 -13.09 16.77 7.24
C PHE A 101 -11.67 16.24 7.57
N LEU A 102 -11.18 15.25 6.82
CA LEU A 102 -9.88 14.63 7.07
C LEU A 102 -8.72 15.63 7.07
N SER A 103 -8.70 16.54 6.10
CA SER A 103 -7.70 17.60 5.99
C SER A 103 -7.61 18.53 7.22
N LYS A 104 -8.66 18.58 8.05
CA LYS A 104 -8.71 19.40 9.27
C LYS A 104 -8.49 18.59 10.55
N THR A 105 -8.84 17.31 10.55
CA THR A 105 -8.87 16.50 11.77
C THR A 105 -7.66 15.60 11.95
N ILE A 106 -6.95 15.27 10.87
CA ILE A 106 -5.70 14.50 10.99
C ILE A 106 -4.61 15.42 11.56
N PRO A 107 -3.88 15.00 12.62
CA PRO A 107 -2.83 15.83 13.21
C PRO A 107 -1.79 16.31 12.19
N GLU A 108 -1.25 17.52 12.37
CA GLU A 108 -0.26 18.14 11.46
C GLU A 108 1.05 17.35 11.36
N ASP A 109 1.37 16.55 12.38
CA ASP A 109 2.58 15.74 12.42
C ASP A 109 2.36 14.28 11.97
N VAL A 110 1.20 13.97 11.41
CA VAL A 110 0.87 12.69 10.78
C VAL A 110 0.68 12.92 9.29
N ILE A 111 1.38 12.17 8.43
CA ILE A 111 1.29 12.33 6.97
C ILE A 111 -0.08 11.80 6.51
N LEU A 112 -0.93 12.70 6.01
CA LEU A 112 -2.19 12.38 5.38
C LEU A 112 -1.96 12.00 3.91
N VAL A 113 -2.00 10.70 3.64
CA VAL A 113 -1.78 10.13 2.31
C VAL A 113 -3.10 10.16 1.55
N GLY A 114 -3.08 10.75 0.35
CA GLY A 114 -4.24 10.86 -0.54
C GLY A 114 -4.82 9.50 -0.96
N PRO A 115 -5.97 9.50 -1.67
CA PRO A 115 -6.59 8.28 -2.15
C PRO A 115 -5.66 7.48 -3.05
N ALA A 116 -5.63 6.17 -2.86
CA ALA A 116 -4.89 5.24 -3.71
C ALA A 116 -5.84 4.64 -4.74
N CYS A 117 -5.83 5.20 -5.95
CA CYS A 117 -6.64 4.71 -7.06
C CYS A 117 -5.98 3.49 -7.72
N SER A 118 -6.75 2.74 -8.50
CA SER A 118 -6.17 1.72 -9.37
C SER A 118 -5.19 2.33 -10.38
N ASP A 119 -4.25 1.53 -10.86
CA ASP A 119 -3.20 2.01 -11.77
C ASP A 119 -3.60 2.01 -13.25
N ASP A 120 -4.88 1.89 -13.57
CA ASP A 120 -5.34 2.01 -14.95
C ASP A 120 -5.62 3.47 -15.36
N GLY A 121 -5.96 3.67 -16.63
CA GLY A 121 -6.26 5.01 -17.15
C GLY A 121 -7.44 5.69 -16.46
N HIS A 122 -8.42 4.93 -15.95
CA HIS A 122 -9.55 5.48 -15.22
C HIS A 122 -9.14 5.93 -13.82
N GLY A 123 -8.41 5.09 -13.07
CA GLY A 123 -7.89 5.44 -11.76
C GLY A 123 -6.95 6.66 -11.82
N HIS A 124 -6.10 6.74 -12.84
CA HIS A 124 -5.24 7.92 -13.06
C HIS A 124 -6.02 9.20 -13.39
N ALA A 125 -7.14 9.11 -14.11
CA ALA A 125 -7.99 10.27 -14.38
C ALA A 125 -8.72 10.72 -13.11
N TRP A 126 -9.28 9.77 -12.35
CA TRP A 126 -9.96 10.04 -11.07
C TRP A 126 -9.00 10.71 -10.08
N ALA A 127 -7.80 10.13 -9.90
CA ALA A 127 -6.77 10.67 -9.00
C ALA A 127 -6.45 12.13 -9.33
N ARG A 128 -6.14 12.44 -10.60
CA ARG A 128 -5.80 13.81 -11.00
C ARG A 128 -6.95 14.79 -10.78
N GLU A 129 -8.19 14.38 -11.05
CA GLU A 129 -9.35 15.23 -10.77
C GLU A 129 -9.48 15.53 -9.28
N PHE A 130 -9.31 14.52 -8.43
CA PHE A 130 -9.34 14.67 -6.98
C PHE A 130 -8.25 15.62 -6.47
N TYR A 131 -6.98 15.37 -6.81
CA TYR A 131 -5.86 16.19 -6.32
C TYR A 131 -5.99 17.65 -6.80
N ARG A 132 -6.39 17.90 -8.05
CA ARG A 132 -6.64 19.27 -8.55
C ARG A 132 -7.73 19.98 -7.75
N LYS A 133 -8.88 19.33 -7.52
CA LYS A 133 -9.97 19.93 -6.73
C LYS A 133 -9.57 20.16 -5.27
N ALA A 134 -8.84 19.23 -4.66
CA ALA A 134 -8.35 19.37 -3.31
C ALA A 134 -7.40 20.56 -3.17
N LEU A 135 -6.46 20.73 -4.12
CA LEU A 135 -5.55 21.88 -4.16
C LEU A 135 -6.29 23.21 -4.39
N ASP A 136 -7.25 23.26 -5.32
CA ASP A 136 -8.09 24.44 -5.56
C ASP A 136 -8.85 24.87 -4.30
N MET A 137 -9.29 23.89 -3.51
CA MET A 137 -9.97 24.08 -2.23
C MET A 137 -9.02 24.26 -1.04
N LYS A 138 -7.70 24.24 -1.26
CA LYS A 138 -6.65 24.32 -0.22
C LYS A 138 -6.81 23.25 0.87
N LEU A 139 -7.28 22.06 0.50
CA LEU A 139 -7.34 20.93 1.40
C LEU A 139 -5.95 20.33 1.57
N ARG A 140 -5.58 20.04 2.82
CA ARG A 140 -4.32 19.37 3.14
C ARG A 140 -4.25 17.97 2.52
N ILE A 141 -3.14 17.70 1.85
CA ILE A 141 -2.68 16.38 1.43
C ILE A 141 -1.16 16.42 1.56
N ASP A 142 -0.58 15.45 2.25
CA ASP A 142 0.88 15.47 2.53
C ASP A 142 1.65 14.51 1.62
N ALA A 143 0.98 13.49 1.07
CA ALA A 143 1.55 12.57 0.10
C ALA A 143 0.48 12.01 -0.85
N ILE A 144 0.88 11.59 -2.04
CA ILE A 144 0.05 10.90 -3.02
C ILE A 144 -0.02 9.42 -2.64
N GLY A 145 -1.23 8.86 -2.51
CA GLY A 145 -1.43 7.41 -2.36
C GLY A 145 -1.38 6.70 -3.72
N LEU A 146 -0.68 5.57 -3.79
CA LEU A 146 -0.53 4.78 -5.02
C LEU A 146 -0.68 3.27 -4.76
N HIS A 147 -1.40 2.61 -5.66
CA HIS A 147 -1.31 1.17 -5.89
C HIS A 147 -0.60 0.92 -7.22
N LEU A 148 0.27 -0.10 -7.30
CA LEU A 148 1.04 -0.42 -8.51
C LEU A 148 1.06 -1.94 -8.78
N TYR A 149 0.30 -2.37 -9.77
CA TYR A 149 0.17 -3.76 -10.18
C TYR A 149 0.58 -3.92 -11.64
N ARG A 150 1.88 -4.14 -11.87
CA ARG A 150 2.52 -4.03 -13.19
C ARG A 150 3.46 -5.18 -13.48
N ASP A 151 3.57 -5.58 -14.74
CA ASP A 151 4.55 -6.58 -15.21
C ASP A 151 5.83 -5.95 -15.77
N ASP A 152 5.87 -4.62 -15.83
CA ASP A 152 7.03 -3.75 -16.01
C ASP A 152 7.25 -2.87 -14.76
N LEU A 153 6.95 -3.39 -13.56
CA LEU A 153 6.89 -2.65 -12.29
C LEU A 153 8.02 -1.63 -12.08
N TYR A 154 9.28 -2.03 -12.26
CA TYR A 154 10.40 -1.09 -12.13
C TYR A 154 10.37 0.01 -13.19
N GLY A 155 10.16 -0.37 -14.46
CA GLY A 155 10.12 0.56 -15.59
C GLY A 155 8.97 1.55 -15.46
N TYR A 156 7.78 1.07 -15.10
CA TYR A 156 6.63 1.91 -14.85
C TYR A 156 6.86 2.85 -13.66
N GLY A 157 7.24 2.30 -12.51
CA GLY A 157 7.44 3.04 -11.26
C GLY A 157 8.44 4.18 -11.42
N LYS A 158 9.65 3.88 -11.92
CA LYS A 158 10.72 4.86 -12.14
C LYS A 158 10.32 6.03 -13.05
N ASN A 159 9.38 5.81 -13.96
CA ASN A 159 8.95 6.84 -14.90
C ASN A 159 7.70 7.58 -14.41
N PHE A 160 6.73 6.87 -13.84
CA PHE A 160 5.44 7.44 -13.44
C PHE A 160 5.51 8.21 -12.12
N ILE A 161 6.19 7.67 -11.10
CA ILE A 161 6.22 8.25 -9.76
C ILE A 161 6.83 9.66 -9.74
N PRO A 162 8.02 9.92 -10.34
CA PRO A 162 8.55 11.27 -10.36
C PRO A 162 7.61 12.26 -11.05
N ARG A 163 6.98 11.85 -12.17
CA ARG A 163 6.05 12.72 -12.90
C ARG A 163 4.82 13.10 -12.10
N ILE A 164 4.19 12.16 -11.40
CA ILE A 164 3.00 12.47 -10.60
C ILE A 164 3.36 13.26 -9.34
N SER A 165 4.53 12.97 -8.76
CA SER A 165 5.09 13.76 -7.64
C SER A 165 5.34 15.20 -8.07
N ASP A 166 5.97 15.41 -9.23
CA ASP A 166 6.21 16.74 -9.81
C ASP A 166 4.91 17.45 -10.22
N GLU A 167 3.91 16.73 -10.75
CA GLU A 167 2.62 17.32 -11.16
C GLU A 167 1.90 17.99 -9.98
N PHE A 168 2.00 17.41 -8.78
CA PHE A 168 1.30 17.91 -7.58
C PHE A 168 2.22 18.49 -6.51
N GLN A 169 3.54 18.45 -6.71
CA GLN A 169 4.56 18.87 -5.75
C GLN A 169 4.41 18.17 -4.39
N LEU A 170 4.11 16.87 -4.43
CA LEU A 170 3.88 16.02 -3.25
C LEU A 170 4.72 14.74 -3.35
N PRO A 171 5.29 14.25 -2.23
CA PRO A 171 5.88 12.93 -2.20
C PRO A 171 4.81 11.84 -2.37
N VAL A 172 5.23 10.58 -2.49
CA VAL A 172 4.34 9.42 -2.69
C VAL A 172 4.47 8.39 -1.56
N VAL A 173 3.37 7.71 -1.28
CA VAL A 173 3.32 6.49 -0.49
C VAL A 173 2.66 5.41 -1.34
N ILE A 174 3.38 4.32 -1.57
CA ILE A 174 2.89 3.17 -2.33
C ILE A 174 2.33 2.16 -1.32
N SER A 175 1.02 2.25 -1.05
CA SER A 175 0.36 1.38 -0.06
C SER A 175 0.20 -0.06 -0.54
N GLU A 176 0.29 -0.29 -1.85
CA GLU A 176 0.28 -1.62 -2.46
C GLU A 176 1.16 -1.66 -3.71
N PHE A 177 1.98 -2.71 -3.83
CA PHE A 177 2.56 -3.08 -5.11
C PHE A 177 2.72 -4.59 -5.27
N ALA A 178 2.64 -5.07 -6.51
CA ALA A 178 3.05 -6.42 -6.88
C ALA A 178 3.39 -6.51 -8.38
N TYR A 179 4.23 -7.48 -8.74
CA TYR A 179 4.39 -7.85 -10.15
C TYR A 179 3.13 -8.56 -10.65
N ILE A 180 2.38 -7.92 -11.54
CA ILE A 180 1.14 -8.46 -12.12
C ILE A 180 1.04 -8.13 -13.60
N ASN A 181 0.82 -9.16 -14.42
CA ASN A 181 0.37 -9.00 -15.80
C ASN A 181 -1.15 -9.18 -15.90
N TRP A 182 -1.90 -8.08 -15.92
CA TRP A 182 -3.36 -8.08 -16.11
C TRP A 182 -3.81 -8.54 -17.51
N ASN A 183 -2.93 -8.48 -18.51
CA ASN A 183 -3.23 -8.84 -19.90
C ASN A 183 -3.04 -10.34 -20.19
N SER A 184 -2.31 -11.06 -19.35
CA SER A 184 -2.11 -12.51 -19.46
C SER A 184 -3.07 -13.26 -18.55
N ARG A 185 -3.79 -14.24 -19.12
CA ARG A 185 -4.64 -15.19 -18.38
C ARG A 185 -3.87 -16.37 -17.76
N ILE A 186 -2.55 -16.42 -17.97
CA ILE A 186 -1.68 -17.46 -17.42
C ILE A 186 -0.40 -16.77 -16.97
N GLN A 187 -0.26 -16.61 -15.67
CA GLN A 187 1.01 -16.28 -15.04
C GLN A 187 1.54 -17.58 -14.44
N ASP A 188 2.53 -18.20 -15.09
CA ASP A 188 3.06 -19.49 -14.63
C ASP A 188 4.05 -19.28 -13.49
N TRP A 189 3.52 -19.06 -12.29
CA TRP A 189 4.30 -18.88 -11.07
C TRP A 189 5.07 -20.13 -10.63
N LYS A 190 4.81 -21.29 -11.25
CA LYS A 190 5.62 -22.51 -11.07
C LYS A 190 6.81 -22.54 -12.03
N CYS A 191 6.75 -21.80 -13.13
CA CYS A 191 7.87 -21.63 -14.04
C CYS A 191 8.97 -20.77 -13.39
N LYS A 192 10.13 -21.39 -13.19
CA LYS A 192 11.31 -20.74 -12.59
C LYS A 192 11.71 -19.45 -13.32
N ASN A 193 11.61 -19.42 -14.65
CA ASN A 193 11.97 -18.23 -15.42
C ASN A 193 11.00 -17.07 -15.17
N PHE A 194 9.69 -17.37 -15.08
CA PHE A 194 8.68 -16.37 -14.77
C PHE A 194 8.84 -15.85 -13.33
N LEU A 195 9.00 -16.75 -12.37
CA LEU A 195 9.24 -16.39 -10.96
C LEU A 195 10.50 -15.53 -10.81
N ASN A 196 11.61 -15.91 -11.45
CA ASN A 196 12.84 -15.12 -11.44
C ASN A 196 12.63 -13.72 -12.06
N LYS A 197 11.84 -13.61 -13.14
CA LYS A 197 11.51 -12.31 -13.73
C LYS A 197 10.73 -11.44 -12.75
N ALA A 198 9.68 -11.98 -12.14
CA ALA A 198 8.86 -11.26 -11.17
C ALA A 198 9.68 -10.81 -9.94
N ILE A 199 10.54 -11.69 -9.42
CA ILE A 199 11.47 -11.38 -8.33
C ILE A 199 12.42 -10.25 -8.75
N ASN A 200 13.07 -10.37 -9.91
CA ASN A 200 14.04 -9.38 -10.37
C ASN A 200 13.41 -8.00 -10.58
N GLU A 201 12.22 -7.93 -11.19
CA GLU A 201 11.50 -6.66 -11.35
C GLU A 201 11.11 -6.05 -9.99
N SER A 202 10.64 -6.88 -9.05
CA SER A 202 10.30 -6.42 -7.71
C SER A 202 11.53 -5.88 -6.96
N LEU A 203 12.67 -6.59 -7.01
CA LEU A 203 13.92 -6.15 -6.38
C LEU A 203 14.43 -4.84 -6.98
N ARG A 204 14.38 -4.69 -8.30
CA ARG A 204 14.78 -3.44 -8.97
C ARG A 204 13.89 -2.28 -8.55
N PHE A 205 12.58 -2.51 -8.45
CA PHE A 205 11.63 -1.50 -7.98
C PHE A 205 11.89 -1.11 -6.52
N ILE A 206 12.07 -2.08 -5.63
CA ILE A 206 12.36 -1.86 -4.20
C ILE A 206 13.65 -1.05 -4.02
N ASN A 207 14.74 -1.46 -4.67
CA ASN A 207 16.02 -0.75 -4.57
C ASN A 207 15.89 0.70 -5.08
N TRP A 208 15.12 0.93 -6.14
CA TRP A 208 14.87 2.29 -6.61
C TRP A 208 14.01 3.11 -5.65
N CYS A 209 12.99 2.51 -5.03
CA CYS A 209 12.19 3.17 -3.99
C CYS A 209 13.03 3.57 -2.77
N GLU A 210 14.05 2.78 -2.41
CA GLU A 210 15.00 3.13 -1.35
C GLU A 210 15.82 4.38 -1.71
N ASP A 211 16.27 4.48 -2.96
CA ASP A 211 17.10 5.60 -3.43
C ASP A 211 16.31 6.89 -3.70
N ASP A 212 15.05 6.77 -4.14
CA ASP A 212 14.25 7.92 -4.59
C ASP A 212 13.65 8.74 -3.44
N GLN A 213 13.87 10.06 -3.45
CA GLN A 213 13.44 10.95 -2.37
C GLN A 213 11.93 11.22 -2.35
N ALA A 214 11.25 11.07 -3.49
CA ALA A 214 9.79 11.25 -3.54
C ALA A 214 9.08 10.10 -2.81
N VAL A 215 9.67 8.91 -2.73
CA VAL A 215 9.07 7.75 -2.07
C VAL A 215 9.26 7.83 -0.56
N GLN A 216 8.17 8.00 0.19
CA GLN A 216 8.15 8.06 1.66
C GLN A 216 7.87 6.70 2.30
N GLY A 217 7.21 5.81 1.56
CA GLY A 217 6.95 4.44 1.96
C GLY A 217 6.47 3.59 0.80
N TYR A 218 6.77 2.29 0.86
CA TYR A 218 6.25 1.29 -0.07
C TYR A 218 5.86 0.02 0.68
N CYS A 219 4.79 -0.64 0.28
CA CYS A 219 4.28 -1.84 0.94
C CYS A 219 3.90 -2.89 -0.11
N ILE A 220 4.53 -4.06 -0.03
CA ILE A 220 4.18 -5.17 -0.94
C ILE A 220 2.75 -5.61 -0.66
N PHE A 221 1.95 -5.82 -1.70
CA PHE A 221 0.63 -6.39 -1.50
C PHE A 221 0.76 -7.86 -1.08
N ALA A 222 -0.11 -8.33 -0.19
CA ALA A 222 -0.09 -9.71 0.27
C ALA A 222 -1.51 -10.19 0.62
N ASP A 223 -1.91 -11.29 -0.02
CA ASP A 223 -3.06 -12.09 0.35
C ASP A 223 -2.63 -13.31 1.18
N TYR A 224 -3.13 -13.41 2.41
CA TYR A 224 -2.81 -14.49 3.34
C TYR A 224 -3.83 -15.62 3.36
N ASN A 225 -5.04 -15.38 2.87
CA ASN A 225 -6.20 -16.21 3.19
C ASN A 225 -7.02 -16.69 1.98
N ASP A 226 -6.55 -16.46 0.75
CA ASP A 226 -7.33 -16.79 -0.46
C ASP A 226 -8.72 -16.10 -0.48
N HIS A 227 -8.89 -14.99 0.27
CA HIS A 227 -10.19 -14.33 0.48
C HIS A 227 -10.66 -13.58 -0.76
N LEU A 228 -9.76 -13.26 -1.68
CA LEU A 228 -10.14 -12.54 -2.88
C LEU A 228 -10.71 -13.55 -3.91
N PRO A 229 -11.90 -13.29 -4.49
CA PRO A 229 -12.51 -14.11 -5.54
C PRO A 229 -11.81 -13.86 -6.88
N ILE A 230 -10.49 -13.93 -6.86
CA ILE A 230 -9.62 -13.65 -7.99
C ILE A 230 -9.20 -14.98 -8.56
N ARG A 231 -9.20 -15.03 -9.90
CA ARG A 231 -8.91 -16.23 -10.66
C ARG A 231 -7.65 -16.92 -10.15
N ASP A 232 -7.67 -18.25 -10.15
CA ASP A 232 -6.65 -19.12 -9.54
C ASP A 232 -5.21 -18.84 -10.02
N ASP A 233 -5.03 -18.16 -11.15
CA ASP A 233 -3.76 -17.78 -11.78
C ASP A 233 -3.06 -16.56 -11.14
N TYR A 234 -3.79 -15.64 -10.50
CA TYR A 234 -3.19 -14.47 -9.83
C TYR A 234 -2.81 -14.75 -8.37
N LYS A 235 -3.34 -15.83 -7.79
CA LYS A 235 -3.15 -16.19 -6.36
C LYS A 235 -1.67 -16.28 -5.96
N TYR A 236 -0.77 -16.66 -6.86
CA TYR A 236 0.65 -16.79 -6.53
C TYR A 236 1.44 -15.48 -6.48
N ALA A 237 0.95 -14.43 -7.15
CA ALA A 237 1.56 -13.11 -7.05
C ALA A 237 1.39 -12.49 -5.67
N TRP A 238 0.29 -12.87 -5.01
CA TRP A 238 -0.18 -12.25 -3.78
C TRP A 238 -0.07 -13.20 -2.59
N LYS A 239 0.10 -14.51 -2.84
CA LYS A 239 0.32 -15.49 -1.78
C LYS A 239 1.66 -15.24 -1.11
N MET A 240 1.53 -14.64 0.06
CA MET A 240 2.49 -14.76 1.14
C MET A 240 2.86 -16.21 1.39
N ILE A 241 1.84 -17.06 1.53
CA ILE A 241 1.98 -18.46 1.97
C ILE A 241 1.44 -19.40 0.87
N SER A 242 2.24 -20.38 0.47
CA SER A 242 1.82 -21.52 -0.35
C SER A 242 2.12 -22.81 0.41
N GLN A 243 1.10 -23.67 0.58
CA GLN A 243 1.22 -24.94 1.32
C GLN A 243 1.81 -24.79 2.75
N GLY A 244 1.56 -23.65 3.41
CA GLY A 244 2.05 -23.38 4.75
C GLY A 244 3.47 -22.79 4.84
N TYR A 245 4.12 -22.47 3.70
CA TYR A 245 5.44 -21.83 3.65
C TYR A 245 5.42 -20.50 2.88
N LEU A 246 6.29 -19.57 3.27
CA LEU A 246 6.50 -18.34 2.50
C LEU A 246 6.87 -18.65 1.04
N THR A 247 6.34 -17.88 0.08
CA THR A 247 6.86 -17.92 -1.29
C THR A 247 8.23 -17.26 -1.36
N GLU A 248 9.03 -17.61 -2.37
CA GLU A 248 10.39 -17.09 -2.54
C GLU A 248 10.43 -15.55 -2.60
N LEU A 249 9.41 -14.92 -3.20
CA LEU A 249 9.30 -13.46 -3.27
C LEU A 249 9.24 -12.83 -1.86
N TYR A 250 8.41 -13.36 -0.96
CA TYR A 250 8.30 -12.80 0.40
C TYR A 250 9.47 -13.19 1.30
N LYS A 251 10.11 -14.34 1.08
CA LYS A 251 11.38 -14.67 1.74
C LYS A 251 12.45 -13.64 1.38
N LEU A 252 12.55 -13.27 0.10
CA LEU A 252 13.47 -12.24 -0.34
C LEU A 252 13.08 -10.87 0.19
N TYR A 253 11.80 -10.50 0.10
CA TYR A 253 11.33 -9.22 0.63
C TYR A 253 11.66 -9.08 2.11
N ARG A 254 11.52 -10.15 2.91
CA ARG A 254 11.91 -10.20 4.32
C ARG A 254 13.41 -9.93 4.56
N GLN A 255 14.28 -10.36 3.64
CA GLN A 255 15.75 -10.29 3.78
C GLN A 255 16.35 -8.92 3.39
N ILE A 256 15.62 -8.11 2.62
CA ILE A 256 16.02 -6.76 2.20
C ILE A 256 15.91 -5.79 3.38
#